data_AF-A0A1Z1WLD7-F1
#
_entry.id   AF-A0A1Z1WLD7-F1
#
_cell.length_a   1.000
_cell.length_b   1.000
_cell.length_c   1.000
_cell.angle_alpha   90.00
_cell.angle_beta   90.00
_cell.angle_gamma   90.00
#
_symmetry.space_group_name_H-M   'P 1'
#
loop_
_entity.id
_entity.type
_entity.pdbx_description
1 polymer ?
#
loop_
_entity_poly.entity_id
_entity_poly.type
_entity_poly.pdbx_seq_one_letter_code
_entity_poly.pdbx_strand_id
1 'polypeptide(L)'
;MGRLADGVRVRPSALTARAAAAAGPYARRLQDALLKHVREAGLHTSWTEPDEAYEGAVTAFLQAGPCGPPLHAVTEFAAELAPHVRANVLAGALLHLTMPGVPDVYQGTEREYQALVDPDNRHPVAFGDPLDASGGALDGSADSLDPAPPEWDLSLPGNGGGGARDLSAEKLAVTVAALRLRARRPELFGGAGTYEPLAATGPGAGHCLAHTRSGGVVVAVTRLSLRLADAGGWGDTALPLPEGDWADLLVPGRRFSGHARVADVFAELPVALLERTGEAPRTGR
;
A
#
# COMPACT_ATOMS: atom_id res chain seq x y z
N MET A 1 33.90 7.77 49.93
CA MET A 1 33.72 6.34 49.58
C MET A 1 32.27 6.15 49.21
N GLY A 2 31.91 6.44 47.95
CA GLY A 2 30.52 6.50 47.49
C GLY A 2 30.18 5.31 46.60
N ARG A 3 29.09 4.62 46.92
CA ARG A 3 28.32 3.81 45.96
C ARG A 3 26.91 3.60 46.49
N LEU A 4 25.98 4.36 45.94
CA LEU A 4 24.57 3.99 45.78
C LEU A 4 24.31 4.10 44.29
N ALA A 5 23.92 2.99 43.66
CA ALA A 5 23.32 3.00 42.33
C ALA A 5 22.36 1.81 42.29
N ASP A 6 21.11 2.11 42.60
CA ASP A 6 19.98 1.22 42.47
C ASP A 6 19.87 0.70 41.03
N GLY A 7 19.81 -0.62 40.91
CA GLY A 7 19.53 -1.30 39.66
C GLY A 7 18.07 -1.13 39.26
N VAL A 8 17.75 -0.03 38.59
CA VAL A 8 16.48 0.10 37.87
C VAL A 8 16.54 -0.82 36.65
N ARG A 9 15.93 -2.00 36.78
CA ARG A 9 15.71 -2.91 35.65
C ARG A 9 14.60 -2.30 34.78
N VAL A 10 14.98 -1.48 33.80
CA VAL A 10 14.05 -0.92 32.80
C VAL A 10 13.42 -2.09 32.05
N ARG A 11 12.10 -2.25 32.17
CA ARG A 11 11.36 -3.22 31.37
C ARG A 11 11.32 -2.71 29.93
N PRO A 12 11.70 -3.50 28.92
CA PRO A 12 11.56 -3.10 27.52
C PRO A 12 10.09 -2.74 27.25
N SER A 13 9.86 -1.69 26.48
CA SER A 13 8.50 -1.36 26.05
C SER A 13 7.96 -2.53 25.20
N ALA A 14 6.64 -2.65 25.08
CA ALA A 14 6.02 -3.66 24.21
C ALA A 14 6.55 -3.57 22.76
N LEU A 15 6.95 -2.37 22.31
CA LEU A 15 7.61 -2.12 21.02
C LEU A 15 9.01 -2.76 20.96
N THR A 16 9.83 -2.61 22.01
CA THR A 16 11.19 -3.16 22.09
C THR A 16 11.20 -4.69 22.15
N ALA A 17 10.24 -5.29 22.85
CA ALA A 17 10.12 -6.75 22.91
C ALA A 17 9.69 -7.37 21.56
N ARG A 18 8.84 -6.67 20.80
CA ARG A 18 8.33 -7.11 19.50
C ARG A 18 9.34 -6.89 18.36
N ALA A 19 10.10 -5.79 18.40
CA ALA A 19 11.25 -5.56 17.51
C ALA A 19 12.35 -6.62 17.70
N ALA A 20 12.62 -7.04 18.94
CA ALA A 20 13.58 -8.12 19.23
C ALA A 20 13.11 -9.50 18.74
N ALA A 21 11.81 -9.79 18.77
CA ALA A 21 11.24 -11.04 18.24
C ALA A 21 11.21 -11.08 16.70
N ALA A 22 10.90 -9.96 16.04
CA ALA A 22 10.88 -9.83 14.59
C ALA A 22 12.29 -9.84 13.96
N ALA A 23 13.33 -9.47 14.73
CA ALA A 23 14.68 -9.34 14.24
C ALA A 23 15.26 -10.64 13.65
N GLY A 24 14.91 -11.82 14.16
CA GLY A 24 15.48 -13.09 13.69
C GLY A 24 15.12 -13.45 12.24
N PRO A 25 13.83 -13.65 11.92
CA PRO A 25 13.38 -13.92 10.55
C PRO A 25 13.66 -12.77 9.58
N TYR A 26 13.47 -11.52 10.02
CA TYR A 26 13.81 -10.31 9.26
C TYR A 26 15.29 -10.27 8.87
N ALA A 27 16.18 -10.47 9.84
CA ALA A 27 17.61 -10.41 9.60
C ALA A 27 18.08 -11.47 8.62
N ARG A 28 17.54 -12.69 8.71
CA ARG A 28 17.87 -13.76 7.77
C ARG A 28 17.43 -13.40 6.35
N ARG A 29 16.17 -13.04 6.15
CA ARG A 29 15.63 -12.66 4.83
C ARG A 29 16.46 -11.53 4.19
N LEU A 30 16.77 -10.50 4.97
CA LEU A 30 17.56 -9.37 4.50
C LEU A 30 19.02 -9.74 4.20
N GLN A 31 19.65 -10.59 5.02
CA GLN A 31 21.00 -11.08 4.80
C GLN A 31 21.10 -11.91 3.52
N ASP A 32 20.21 -12.89 3.34
CA ASP A 32 20.21 -13.75 2.16
C ASP A 32 19.99 -12.93 0.88
N ALA A 33 19.06 -11.97 0.93
CA ALA A 33 18.82 -11.06 -0.18
C ALA A 33 20.04 -10.16 -0.46
N LEU A 34 20.68 -9.59 0.58
CA LEU A 34 21.81 -8.67 0.36
C LEU A 34 23.05 -9.40 -0.16
N LEU A 35 23.34 -10.60 0.36
CA LEU A 35 24.42 -11.45 -0.16
C LEU A 35 24.18 -11.83 -1.62
N LYS A 36 22.93 -12.14 -1.99
CA LYS A 36 22.54 -12.30 -3.40
C LYS A 36 22.85 -11.03 -4.20
N HIS A 37 22.40 -9.85 -3.77
CA HIS A 37 22.62 -8.60 -4.50
C HIS A 37 24.09 -8.27 -4.73
N VAL A 38 24.95 -8.43 -3.72
CA VAL A 38 26.39 -8.12 -3.89
C VAL A 38 27.11 -9.10 -4.82
N ARG A 39 26.65 -10.36 -4.89
CA ARG A 39 27.15 -11.36 -5.85
C ARG A 39 26.64 -11.09 -7.27
N GLU A 40 25.37 -10.71 -7.43
CA GLU A 40 24.82 -10.31 -8.74
C GLU A 40 25.49 -9.04 -9.28
N ALA A 41 25.86 -8.10 -8.39
CA ALA A 41 26.56 -6.88 -8.78
C ALA A 41 27.97 -7.16 -9.32
N GLY A 42 28.65 -8.22 -8.84
CA GLY A 42 29.96 -8.65 -9.35
C GLY A 42 31.11 -7.66 -9.11
N LEU A 43 30.93 -6.65 -8.24
CA LEU A 43 31.93 -5.59 -8.02
C LEU A 43 33.05 -6.00 -7.04
N HIS A 44 32.71 -6.80 -6.02
CA HIS A 44 33.61 -7.21 -4.94
C HIS A 44 33.54 -8.71 -4.62
N THR A 45 32.42 -9.36 -4.94
CA THR A 45 32.21 -10.80 -4.83
C THR A 45 31.31 -11.22 -5.99
N SER A 46 31.29 -12.50 -6.35
CA SER A 46 30.42 -13.04 -7.40
C SER A 46 29.94 -14.45 -7.05
N TRP A 47 29.01 -14.98 -7.86
CA TRP A 47 28.56 -16.37 -7.71
C TRP A 47 29.66 -17.40 -7.97
N THR A 48 30.61 -17.11 -8.86
CA THR A 48 31.66 -18.05 -9.28
C THR A 48 32.95 -17.88 -8.49
N GLU A 49 33.22 -16.66 -8.02
CA GLU A 49 34.41 -16.29 -7.24
C GLU A 49 33.96 -15.50 -6.00
N PRO A 50 33.53 -16.19 -4.93
CA PRO A 50 33.12 -15.54 -3.69
C PRO A 50 34.30 -14.96 -2.92
N ASP A 51 34.17 -13.71 -2.45
CA ASP A 51 35.08 -13.11 -1.45
C ASP A 51 34.46 -13.24 -0.06
N GLU A 52 34.93 -14.23 0.71
CA GLU A 52 34.42 -14.53 2.06
C GLU A 52 34.64 -13.37 3.05
N ALA A 53 35.74 -12.61 2.91
CA ALA A 53 36.04 -11.51 3.81
C ALA A 53 35.07 -10.35 3.57
N TYR A 54 34.80 -10.05 2.30
CA TYR A 54 33.83 -9.03 1.91
C TYR A 54 32.40 -9.42 2.33
N GLU A 55 31.98 -10.65 2.05
CA GLU A 55 30.65 -11.15 2.44
C GLU A 55 30.47 -11.21 3.96
N GLY A 56 31.53 -11.55 4.70
CA GLY A 56 31.58 -11.45 6.16
C GLY A 56 31.38 -10.01 6.65
N ALA A 57 32.02 -9.03 6.01
CA ALA A 57 31.85 -7.62 6.33
C ALA A 57 30.42 -7.12 6.05
N VAL A 58 29.79 -7.56 4.95
CA VAL A 58 28.37 -7.27 4.63
C VAL A 58 27.44 -7.82 5.72
N THR A 59 27.68 -9.05 6.17
CA THR A 59 26.90 -9.67 7.24
C THR A 59 27.07 -8.92 8.57
N ALA A 60 28.30 -8.56 8.93
CA ALA A 60 28.58 -7.78 10.14
C ALA A 60 27.92 -6.39 10.09
N PHE A 61 27.89 -5.73 8.92
CA PHE A 61 27.19 -4.47 8.73
C PHE A 61 25.70 -4.59 9.02
N LEU A 62 25.02 -5.63 8.50
CA LEU A 62 23.60 -5.86 8.78
C LEU A 62 23.34 -6.02 10.28
N GLN A 63 24.14 -6.85 10.94
CA GLN A 63 24.02 -7.12 12.39
C GLN A 63 24.30 -5.90 13.26
N ALA A 64 25.22 -5.02 12.84
CA ALA A 64 25.49 -3.77 13.54
C ALA A 64 24.44 -2.68 13.24
N GLY A 65 23.73 -2.80 12.10
CA GLY A 65 22.80 -1.80 11.57
C GLY A 65 21.34 -2.28 11.59
N PRO A 66 20.70 -2.45 10.41
CA PRO A 66 19.26 -2.66 10.30
C PRO A 66 18.75 -3.97 10.91
N CYS A 67 19.63 -4.94 11.19
CA CYS A 67 19.28 -6.19 11.89
C CYS A 67 19.69 -6.18 13.37
N GLY A 68 20.23 -5.07 13.86
CA GLY A 68 20.78 -4.89 15.21
C GLY A 68 20.07 -3.79 16.01
N PRO A 69 20.75 -3.19 17.01
CA PRO A 69 20.18 -2.12 17.83
C PRO A 69 19.59 -0.93 17.03
N PRO A 70 20.17 -0.51 15.89
CA PRO A 70 19.59 0.54 15.05
C PRO A 70 18.24 0.22 14.40
N LEU A 71 17.79 -1.05 14.40
CA LEU A 71 16.46 -1.44 13.89
C LEU A 71 15.34 -0.58 14.51
N HIS A 72 15.47 -0.17 15.77
CA HIS A 72 14.47 0.67 16.42
C HIS A 72 14.25 2.01 15.68
N ALA A 73 15.32 2.73 15.37
CA ALA A 73 15.22 4.01 14.65
C ALA A 73 14.63 3.81 13.23
N VAL A 74 14.97 2.70 12.57
CA VAL A 74 14.37 2.32 11.28
C VAL A 74 12.88 2.07 11.42
N THR A 75 12.44 1.39 12.48
CA THR A 75 11.01 1.13 12.72
C THR A 75 10.22 2.41 13.06
N GLU A 76 10.82 3.36 13.80
CA GLU A 76 10.19 4.65 14.08
C GLU A 76 10.03 5.47 12.81
N PHE A 77 11.07 5.52 11.97
CA PHE A 77 11.00 6.18 10.68
C PHE A 77 9.98 5.52 9.73
N ALA A 78 9.89 4.19 9.73
CA ALA A 78 8.87 3.47 8.96
C ALA A 78 7.44 3.83 9.43
N ALA A 79 7.24 4.00 10.74
CA ALA A 79 5.96 4.42 11.29
C ALA A 79 5.58 5.85 10.87
N GLU A 80 6.55 6.77 10.83
CA GLU A 80 6.34 8.13 10.31
C GLU A 80 5.90 8.11 8.83
N LEU A 81 6.49 7.22 8.03
CA LEU A 81 6.16 7.08 6.62
C LEU A 81 4.88 6.30 6.33
N ALA A 82 4.29 5.61 7.32
CA ALA A 82 3.19 4.67 7.11
C ALA A 82 1.98 5.27 6.36
N PRO A 83 1.48 6.50 6.66
CA PRO A 83 0.40 7.11 5.89
C PRO A 83 0.76 7.35 4.41
N HIS A 84 2.04 7.60 4.14
CA HIS A 84 2.54 7.87 2.79
C HIS A 84 2.77 6.59 2.01
N VAL A 85 3.25 5.54 2.66
CA VAL A 85 3.31 4.18 2.12
C VAL A 85 1.91 3.71 1.76
N ARG A 86 0.94 3.86 2.67
CA ARG A 86 -0.48 3.55 2.42
C ARG A 86 -1.01 4.24 1.18
N ALA A 87 -0.79 5.55 1.03
CA ALA A 87 -1.20 6.29 -0.16
C ALA A 87 -0.60 5.72 -1.45
N ASN A 88 0.70 5.42 -1.46
CA ASN A 88 1.39 4.89 -2.65
C ASN A 88 0.95 3.45 -2.99
N VAL A 89 0.77 2.60 -1.98
CA VAL A 89 0.34 1.20 -2.15
C VAL A 89 -1.06 1.15 -2.76
N LEU A 90 -2.02 1.88 -2.17
CA LEU A 90 -3.39 1.91 -2.68
C LEU A 90 -3.47 2.60 -4.05
N ALA A 91 -2.73 3.68 -4.27
CA ALA A 91 -2.66 4.36 -5.56
C ALA A 91 -2.09 3.45 -6.65
N GLY A 92 -0.98 2.76 -6.37
CA GLY A 92 -0.35 1.82 -7.29
C GLY A 92 -1.29 0.68 -7.66
N ALA A 93 -1.96 0.07 -6.67
CA ALA A 93 -2.93 -0.99 -6.90
C ALA A 93 -4.12 -0.51 -7.76
N LEU A 94 -4.75 0.61 -7.38
CA LEU A 94 -5.92 1.10 -8.11
C LEU A 94 -5.57 1.51 -9.54
N LEU A 95 -4.47 2.24 -9.74
CA LEU A 95 -4.01 2.62 -11.09
C LEU A 95 -3.71 1.38 -11.93
N HIS A 96 -2.91 0.44 -11.41
CA HIS A 96 -2.58 -0.80 -12.13
C HIS A 96 -3.83 -1.54 -12.60
N LEU A 97 -4.82 -1.69 -11.73
CA LEU A 97 -6.05 -2.43 -12.04
C LEU A 97 -6.97 -1.68 -13.00
N THR A 98 -6.89 -0.36 -13.08
CA THR A 98 -7.83 0.47 -13.85
C THR A 98 -7.28 1.08 -15.14
N MET A 99 -5.97 1.01 -15.36
CA MET A 99 -5.32 1.44 -16.60
C MET A 99 -5.74 0.58 -17.82
N PRO A 100 -5.53 1.09 -19.06
CA PRO A 100 -5.71 0.29 -20.27
C PRO A 100 -4.82 -0.96 -20.28
N GLY A 101 -5.37 -2.09 -20.73
CA GLY A 101 -4.70 -3.38 -20.73
C GLY A 101 -5.36 -4.41 -19.81
N VAL A 102 -4.72 -5.57 -19.69
CA VAL A 102 -5.13 -6.66 -18.81
C VAL A 102 -4.20 -6.67 -17.60
N PRO A 103 -4.68 -6.30 -16.40
CA PRO A 103 -3.84 -6.33 -15.20
C PRO A 103 -3.53 -7.78 -14.82
N ASP A 104 -2.30 -8.01 -14.37
CA ASP A 104 -1.85 -9.30 -13.85
C ASP A 104 -1.59 -9.17 -12.35
N VAL A 105 -2.19 -10.05 -11.55
CA VAL A 105 -2.06 -10.02 -10.09
C VAL A 105 -1.28 -11.25 -9.66
N TYR A 106 -0.03 -11.04 -9.24
CA TYR A 106 0.78 -12.12 -8.67
C TYR A 106 0.15 -12.63 -7.38
N GLN A 107 0.25 -13.93 -7.12
CA GLN A 107 -0.34 -14.57 -5.95
C GLN A 107 0.03 -13.86 -4.64
N GLY A 108 -0.96 -13.54 -3.81
CA GLY A 108 -0.77 -12.84 -2.53
C GLY A 108 -0.64 -11.32 -2.66
N THR A 109 -0.54 -10.76 -3.87
CA THR A 109 -0.41 -9.31 -4.09
C THR A 109 -1.73 -8.56 -4.18
N GLU A 110 -2.87 -9.25 -4.03
CA GLU A 110 -4.16 -8.64 -3.71
C GLU A 110 -4.14 -7.90 -2.36
N ARG A 111 -3.24 -8.33 -1.47
CA ARG A 111 -2.97 -7.81 -0.12
C ARG A 111 -1.59 -7.17 -0.05
N GLU A 112 -1.23 -6.60 1.11
CA GLU A 112 0.15 -6.13 1.30
C GLU A 112 1.11 -7.32 1.12
N TYR A 113 2.16 -7.12 0.30
CA TYR A 113 3.09 -8.19 -0.07
C TYR A 113 4.53 -7.68 0.04
N GLN A 114 5.12 -7.91 1.21
CA GLN A 114 6.49 -7.49 1.53
C GLN A 114 7.48 -8.62 1.23
N ALA A 115 7.84 -8.75 -0.03
CA ALA A 115 8.82 -9.71 -0.52
C ALA A 115 10.10 -9.05 -1.05
N LEU A 116 11.21 -9.76 -0.93
CA LEU A 116 12.50 -9.44 -1.51
C LEU A 116 12.67 -10.25 -2.82
N VAL A 117 13.88 -10.22 -3.38
CA VAL A 117 14.22 -11.00 -4.57
C VAL A 117 14.10 -12.50 -4.32
N ASP A 118 13.80 -13.26 -5.38
CA ASP A 118 13.86 -14.73 -5.41
C ASP A 118 15.07 -15.30 -4.62
N PRO A 119 14.89 -16.34 -3.78
CA PRO A 119 13.68 -17.15 -3.59
C PRO A 119 12.64 -16.58 -2.61
N ASP A 120 12.89 -15.39 -2.06
CA ASP A 120 12.05 -14.81 -1.01
C ASP A 120 10.62 -14.51 -1.51
N ASN A 121 10.45 -14.04 -2.75
CA ASN A 121 9.14 -13.87 -3.37
C ASN A 121 8.45 -15.18 -3.83
N ARG A 122 8.98 -16.35 -3.48
CA ARG A 122 8.41 -17.65 -3.85
C ARG A 122 7.83 -18.43 -2.67
N HIS A 123 7.66 -17.78 -1.51
CA HIS A 123 7.00 -18.42 -0.39
C HIS A 123 5.57 -18.89 -0.76
N PRO A 124 5.12 -20.05 -0.25
CA PRO A 124 3.76 -20.51 -0.47
C PRO A 124 2.74 -19.46 -0.01
N VAL A 125 1.77 -19.19 -0.86
CA VAL A 125 0.64 -18.31 -0.55
C VAL A 125 -0.44 -19.09 0.21
N ALA A 126 -0.98 -18.51 1.26
CA ALA A 126 -2.17 -19.01 1.93
C ALA A 126 -3.38 -18.25 1.37
N PHE A 127 -4.27 -18.96 0.67
CA PHE A 127 -5.54 -18.39 0.23
C PHE A 127 -6.57 -18.51 1.36
N GLY A 128 -7.20 -17.40 1.73
CA GLY A 128 -8.33 -17.37 2.67
C GLY A 128 -9.62 -17.91 2.07
N ASP A 129 -10.73 -17.85 2.81
CA ASP A 129 -12.03 -18.27 2.30
C ASP A 129 -12.49 -17.29 1.18
N PRO A 130 -12.90 -17.77 0.00
CA PRO A 130 -13.46 -16.94 -1.06
C PRO A 130 -14.64 -16.06 -0.62
N LEU A 131 -15.35 -16.42 0.45
CA LEU A 131 -16.45 -15.65 1.03
C LEU A 131 -15.99 -14.43 1.84
N ASP A 132 -14.75 -14.39 2.34
CA ASP A 132 -14.18 -13.21 3.02
C ASP A 132 -13.93 -12.05 2.04
N ALA A 133 -13.80 -12.35 0.74
CA ALA A 133 -13.73 -11.35 -0.32
C ALA A 133 -15.11 -10.72 -0.63
N SER A 134 -16.21 -11.11 0.03
CA SER A 134 -17.55 -10.55 -0.19
C SER A 134 -17.64 -9.06 0.16
N GLY A 135 -16.83 -8.56 1.11
CA GLY A 135 -16.72 -7.16 1.54
C GLY A 135 -15.97 -6.25 0.56
N GLY A 136 -16.44 -6.16 -0.70
CA GLY A 136 -15.86 -5.26 -1.71
C GLY A 136 -15.98 -3.77 -1.37
N ALA A 137 -16.67 -3.46 -0.27
CA ALA A 137 -16.76 -2.16 0.34
C ALA A 137 -16.25 -2.28 1.79
N LEU A 138 -15.55 -1.25 2.25
CA LEU A 138 -15.14 -1.16 3.65
C LEU A 138 -16.39 -0.88 4.51
N ASP A 139 -17.10 -1.93 4.93
CA ASP A 139 -18.04 -1.82 6.05
C ASP A 139 -17.25 -1.82 7.38
N GLY A 140 -17.77 -1.12 8.38
CA GLY A 140 -17.05 -0.90 9.64
C GLY A 140 -16.93 -2.15 10.54
N SER A 141 -17.21 -3.36 10.04
CA SER A 141 -17.15 -4.60 10.81
C SER A 141 -15.80 -5.29 10.63
N ALA A 142 -14.93 -5.14 11.63
CA ALA A 142 -13.62 -5.78 11.73
C ALA A 142 -13.70 -7.27 12.15
N ASP A 143 -14.57 -8.06 11.52
CA ASP A 143 -14.81 -9.47 11.88
C ASP A 143 -14.33 -10.47 10.82
N SER A 144 -13.30 -10.12 10.04
CA SER A 144 -12.56 -11.13 9.26
C SER A 144 -11.46 -11.73 10.14
N LEU A 145 -11.63 -13.00 10.54
CA LEU A 145 -10.56 -13.83 11.07
C LEU A 145 -9.58 -14.17 9.94
N ASP A 146 -8.75 -13.21 9.56
CA ASP A 146 -7.67 -13.48 8.63
C ASP A 146 -6.77 -14.58 9.22
N PRO A 147 -6.33 -15.57 8.41
CA PRO A 147 -5.36 -16.54 8.86
C PRO A 147 -4.14 -15.80 9.39
N ALA A 148 -3.56 -16.31 10.48
CA ALA A 148 -2.36 -15.72 11.06
C ALA A 148 -1.31 -15.50 9.94
N PRO A 149 -0.68 -14.31 9.90
CA PRO A 149 0.31 -14.04 8.87
C PRO A 149 1.38 -15.13 8.91
N PRO A 150 1.80 -15.66 7.75
CA PRO A 150 2.76 -16.75 7.73
C PRO A 150 4.08 -16.30 8.37
N GLU A 151 4.90 -17.25 8.85
CA GLU A 151 6.15 -16.94 9.58
C GLU A 151 7.15 -16.05 8.80
N TRP A 152 6.99 -15.97 7.49
CA TRP A 152 7.78 -15.11 6.62
C TRP A 152 7.22 -13.69 6.50
N ASP A 153 6.01 -13.38 6.94
CA ASP A 153 5.46 -12.02 6.89
C ASP A 153 6.26 -11.07 7.80
N LEU A 154 6.89 -10.06 7.18
CA LEU A 154 7.72 -9.07 7.83
C LEU A 154 6.96 -7.80 8.18
N SER A 155 5.63 -7.82 8.09
CA SER A 155 4.76 -6.76 8.59
C SER A 155 5.27 -6.35 9.97
N LEU A 156 5.98 -5.22 10.00
CA LEU A 156 6.45 -4.65 11.25
C LEU A 156 5.21 -4.51 12.12
N PRO A 157 5.23 -4.94 13.38
CA PRO A 157 4.05 -4.89 14.21
C PRO A 157 3.49 -3.48 14.21
N GLY A 158 2.38 -3.30 13.49
CA GLY A 158 1.62 -2.07 13.48
C GLY A 158 1.36 -1.70 14.93
N ASN A 159 1.63 -0.44 15.25
CA ASN A 159 1.24 0.13 16.52
C ASN A 159 -0.27 -0.08 16.63
N GLY A 160 -0.70 -1.03 17.44
CA GLY A 160 -2.11 -1.29 17.76
C GLY A 160 -2.72 -0.15 18.59
N GLY A 161 -2.36 1.09 18.28
CA GLY A 161 -2.90 2.31 18.82
C GLY A 161 -4.04 2.79 17.92
N GLY A 162 -5.25 2.36 18.27
CA GLY A 162 -6.53 3.02 17.99
C GLY A 162 -6.73 3.68 16.62
N GLY A 163 -7.36 2.95 15.70
CA GLY A 163 -8.26 3.55 14.70
C GLY A 163 -7.85 3.48 13.22
N ALA A 164 -6.62 3.13 12.89
CA ALA A 164 -6.22 2.92 11.49
C ALA A 164 -6.62 1.51 11.02
N ARG A 165 -7.37 1.40 9.92
CA ARG A 165 -7.65 0.12 9.25
C ARG A 165 -6.34 -0.52 8.79
N ASP A 166 -6.31 -1.85 8.74
CA ASP A 166 -5.17 -2.61 8.22
C ASP A 166 -4.96 -2.33 6.72
N LEU A 167 -3.74 -1.95 6.32
CA LEU A 167 -3.38 -1.63 4.93
C LEU A 167 -3.61 -2.83 4.00
N SER A 168 -3.38 -4.04 4.51
CA SER A 168 -3.58 -5.28 3.75
C SER A 168 -5.07 -5.46 3.41
N ALA A 169 -5.96 -5.28 4.39
CA ALA A 169 -7.41 -5.30 4.18
C ALA A 169 -7.90 -4.19 3.22
N GLU A 170 -7.37 -2.97 3.35
CA GLU A 170 -7.72 -1.88 2.44
C GLU A 170 -7.29 -2.15 1.00
N LYS A 171 -6.09 -2.69 0.80
CA LYS A 171 -5.60 -3.06 -0.52
C LYS A 171 -6.42 -4.21 -1.11
N LEU A 172 -6.85 -5.18 -0.29
CA LEU A 172 -7.75 -6.23 -0.73
C LEU A 172 -9.09 -5.64 -1.20
N ALA A 173 -9.69 -4.74 -0.42
CA ALA A 173 -10.95 -4.08 -0.80
C ALA A 173 -10.81 -3.32 -2.13
N VAL A 174 -9.73 -2.56 -2.32
CA VAL A 174 -9.42 -1.89 -3.60
C VAL A 174 -9.30 -2.89 -4.74
N THR A 175 -8.56 -3.99 -4.51
CA THR A 175 -8.33 -5.03 -5.53
C THR A 175 -9.65 -5.69 -5.94
N VAL A 176 -10.46 -6.10 -4.96
CA VAL A 176 -11.75 -6.74 -5.18
C VAL A 176 -12.71 -5.79 -5.90
N ALA A 177 -12.83 -4.54 -5.45
CA ALA A 177 -13.72 -3.56 -6.05
C ALA A 177 -13.37 -3.30 -7.52
N ALA A 178 -12.09 -3.08 -7.82
CA ALA A 178 -11.62 -2.83 -9.18
C ALA A 178 -11.82 -4.07 -10.08
N LEU A 179 -11.46 -5.27 -9.63
CA LEU A 179 -11.64 -6.50 -10.43
C LEU A 179 -13.11 -6.84 -10.65
N ARG A 180 -13.98 -6.67 -9.65
CA ARG A 180 -15.44 -6.84 -9.81
C ARG A 180 -16.04 -5.84 -10.78
N LEU A 181 -15.60 -4.58 -10.72
CA LEU A 181 -16.01 -3.56 -11.67
C LEU A 181 -15.63 -3.96 -13.10
N ARG A 182 -14.38 -4.40 -13.33
CA ARG A 182 -13.93 -4.88 -14.64
C ARG A 182 -14.72 -6.08 -15.14
N ALA A 183 -15.02 -7.03 -14.25
CA ALA A 183 -15.82 -8.21 -14.59
C ALA A 183 -17.27 -7.84 -14.94
N ARG A 184 -17.85 -6.87 -14.24
CA ARG A 184 -19.24 -6.42 -14.44
C ARG A 184 -19.40 -5.46 -15.62
N ARG A 185 -18.37 -4.68 -15.93
CA ARG A 185 -18.35 -3.63 -16.97
C ARG A 185 -17.17 -3.78 -17.93
N PRO A 186 -16.97 -4.94 -18.58
CA PRO A 186 -15.79 -5.19 -19.42
C PRO A 186 -15.65 -4.21 -20.59
N GLU A 187 -16.76 -3.62 -21.06
CA GLU A 187 -16.78 -2.63 -22.14
C GLU A 187 -16.04 -1.33 -21.81
N LEU A 188 -15.92 -0.98 -20.52
CA LEU A 188 -15.18 0.22 -20.08
C LEU A 188 -13.66 -0.02 -20.10
N PHE A 189 -13.23 -1.27 -19.99
CA PHE A 189 -11.83 -1.64 -19.82
C PHE A 189 -11.20 -2.36 -21.01
N GLY A 190 -12.01 -2.95 -21.89
CA GLY A 190 -11.60 -3.68 -23.09
C GLY A 190 -11.14 -2.79 -24.25
N GLY A 191 -10.95 -3.38 -25.44
CA GLY A 191 -10.32 -2.72 -26.59
C GLY A 191 -11.06 -1.49 -27.15
N ALA A 192 -12.36 -1.35 -26.86
CA ALA A 192 -13.16 -0.17 -27.23
C ALA A 192 -13.23 0.90 -26.13
N GLY A 193 -12.67 0.61 -24.94
CA GLY A 193 -12.74 1.52 -23.80
C GLY A 193 -11.78 2.70 -23.96
N THR A 194 -12.25 3.92 -23.68
CA THR A 194 -11.42 5.12 -23.74
C THR A 194 -10.73 5.41 -22.41
N TYR A 195 -9.71 6.25 -22.46
CA TYR A 195 -9.00 6.79 -21.31
C TYR A 195 -8.87 8.30 -21.49
N GLU A 196 -9.35 9.07 -20.52
CA GLU A 196 -9.23 10.53 -20.53
C GLU A 196 -8.71 11.02 -19.18
N PRO A 197 -7.61 11.79 -19.15
CA PRO A 197 -7.09 12.35 -17.90
C PRO A 197 -8.03 13.43 -17.35
N LEU A 198 -8.18 13.49 -16.03
CA LEU A 198 -8.92 14.54 -15.32
C LEU A 198 -7.93 15.36 -14.49
N ALA A 199 -7.89 16.67 -14.74
CA ALA A 199 -7.01 17.59 -14.03
C ALA A 199 -7.73 18.23 -12.85
N ALA A 200 -7.19 18.05 -11.64
CA ALA A 200 -7.62 18.83 -10.49
C ALA A 200 -7.16 20.30 -10.61
N THR A 201 -7.84 21.20 -9.91
CA THR A 201 -7.52 22.62 -9.84
C THR A 201 -7.32 23.05 -8.39
N GLY A 202 -6.46 24.03 -8.13
CA GLY A 202 -6.15 24.51 -6.77
C GLY A 202 -4.75 24.13 -6.27
N PRO A 203 -4.41 24.48 -5.02
CA PRO A 203 -3.04 24.45 -4.50
C PRO A 203 -2.42 23.04 -4.44
N GLY A 204 -3.23 22.01 -4.22
CA GLY A 204 -2.84 20.60 -4.15
C GLY A 204 -3.00 19.84 -5.47
N ALA A 205 -3.34 20.49 -6.58
CA ALA A 205 -3.68 19.83 -7.85
C ALA A 205 -2.60 18.84 -8.34
N GLY A 206 -1.32 19.18 -8.18
CA GLY A 206 -0.19 18.32 -8.57
C GLY A 206 -0.06 17.00 -7.79
N HIS A 207 -0.84 16.84 -6.71
CA HIS A 207 -0.90 15.65 -5.87
C HIS A 207 -2.10 14.75 -6.19
N CYS A 208 -3.05 15.19 -7.00
CA CYS A 208 -4.21 14.39 -7.44
C CYS A 208 -3.97 13.90 -8.87
N LEU A 209 -3.82 12.58 -9.05
CA LEU A 209 -3.89 11.96 -10.37
C LEU A 209 -5.29 11.40 -10.56
N ALA A 210 -5.97 11.79 -11.64
CA ALA A 210 -7.28 11.26 -11.95
C ALA A 210 -7.45 11.00 -13.44
N HIS A 211 -8.32 10.04 -13.76
CA HIS A 211 -8.73 9.74 -15.13
C HIS A 211 -10.14 9.16 -15.14
N THR A 212 -10.77 9.19 -16.31
CA THR A 212 -12.03 8.49 -16.57
C THR A 212 -11.81 7.36 -17.58
N ARG A 213 -12.56 6.27 -17.41
CA ARG A 213 -12.66 5.16 -18.36
C ARG A 213 -14.02 5.20 -19.04
N SER A 214 -14.02 5.45 -20.36
CA SER A 214 -15.22 5.50 -21.21
C SER A 214 -16.36 6.36 -20.65
N GLY A 215 -16.05 7.41 -19.88
CA GLY A 215 -17.06 8.26 -19.23
C GLY A 215 -17.92 7.57 -18.17
N GLY A 216 -17.66 6.30 -17.83
CA GLY A 216 -18.48 5.49 -16.92
C GLY A 216 -17.86 5.31 -15.53
N VAL A 217 -16.54 5.49 -15.42
CA VAL A 217 -15.79 5.30 -14.17
C VAL A 217 -14.77 6.42 -14.02
N VAL A 218 -14.71 7.04 -12.85
CA VAL A 218 -13.63 7.96 -12.47
C VAL A 218 -12.72 7.27 -11.47
N VAL A 219 -11.42 7.35 -11.72
CA VAL A 219 -10.36 6.89 -10.83
C VAL A 219 -9.59 8.11 -10.38
N ALA A 220 -9.41 8.28 -9.07
CA ALA A 220 -8.59 9.34 -8.50
C ALA A 220 -7.67 8.78 -7.42
N VAL A 221 -6.42 9.21 -7.40
CA VAL A 221 -5.41 8.76 -6.43
C VAL A 221 -4.53 9.92 -5.95
N THR A 222 -4.02 9.79 -4.73
CA THR A 222 -3.03 10.69 -4.15
C THR A 222 -1.62 10.28 -4.55
N ARG A 223 -0.77 11.23 -4.97
CA ARG A 223 0.67 11.04 -5.17
C ARG A 223 1.48 12.05 -4.39
N LEU A 224 2.73 11.70 -4.07
CA LEU A 224 3.64 12.56 -3.30
C LEU A 224 2.99 13.07 -2.01
N SER A 225 2.34 12.17 -1.27
CA SER A 225 1.49 12.51 -0.11
C SER A 225 2.25 13.18 1.03
N LEU A 226 3.55 12.90 1.21
CA LEU A 226 4.39 13.59 2.18
C LEU A 226 4.52 15.08 1.82
N ARG A 227 4.85 15.38 0.56
CA ARG A 227 4.93 16.77 0.09
C ARG A 227 3.58 17.50 0.16
N LEU A 228 2.48 16.78 -0.04
CA LEU A 228 1.13 17.34 0.14
C LEU A 228 0.90 17.72 1.62
N ALA A 229 1.27 16.84 2.55
CA ALA A 229 1.14 17.11 3.98
C ALA A 229 2.01 18.31 4.40
N ASP A 230 3.26 18.36 3.95
CA ASP A 230 4.18 19.49 4.19
C ASP A 230 3.64 20.82 3.62
N ALA A 231 2.90 20.76 2.52
CA ALA A 231 2.27 21.91 1.88
C ALA A 231 0.95 22.35 2.53
N GLY A 232 0.52 21.69 3.62
CA GLY A 232 -0.73 22.03 4.34
C GLY A 232 -1.97 21.29 3.85
N GLY A 233 -1.81 20.22 3.06
CA GLY A 233 -2.90 19.36 2.61
C GLY A 233 -3.64 19.88 1.36
N TRP A 234 -4.86 19.40 1.15
CA TRP A 234 -5.61 19.65 -0.08
C TRP A 234 -6.14 21.08 -0.22
N GLY A 235 -6.37 21.82 0.87
CA GLY A 235 -6.97 23.16 0.83
C GLY A 235 -8.26 23.21 0.01
N ASP A 236 -8.34 24.17 -0.92
CA ASP A 236 -9.48 24.35 -1.84
C ASP A 236 -9.33 23.57 -3.16
N THR A 237 -8.47 22.54 -3.19
CA THR A 237 -8.29 21.73 -4.40
C THR A 237 -9.58 21.00 -4.77
N ALA A 238 -9.99 21.12 -6.03
CA ALA A 238 -11.20 20.50 -6.57
C ALA A 238 -10.88 19.62 -7.77
N LEU A 239 -11.60 18.51 -7.90
CA LEU A 239 -11.58 17.63 -9.05
C LEU A 239 -12.88 17.85 -9.86
N PRO A 240 -12.81 18.42 -11.06
CA PRO A 240 -13.96 18.47 -11.96
C PRO A 240 -14.31 17.04 -12.41
N LEU A 241 -15.50 16.59 -12.07
CA LEU A 241 -16.06 15.33 -12.53
C LEU A 241 -16.82 15.55 -13.85
N PRO A 242 -16.82 14.58 -14.77
CA PRO A 242 -17.72 14.62 -15.90
C PRO A 242 -19.18 14.71 -15.41
N GLU A 243 -20.06 15.24 -16.25
CA GLU A 243 -21.49 15.38 -15.92
C GLU A 243 -22.07 14.06 -15.39
N GLY A 244 -23.02 14.15 -14.47
CA GLY A 244 -23.68 13.00 -13.84
C GLY A 244 -23.36 12.87 -12.35
N ASP A 245 -24.00 11.88 -11.74
CA ASP A 245 -23.79 11.50 -10.36
C ASP A 245 -22.85 10.30 -10.28
N TRP A 246 -21.98 10.30 -9.29
CA TRP A 246 -20.91 9.33 -9.13
C TRP A 246 -20.98 8.71 -7.74
N ALA A 247 -21.11 7.39 -7.66
CA ALA A 247 -21.09 6.64 -6.40
C ALA A 247 -19.69 6.10 -6.12
N ASP A 248 -19.25 6.20 -4.87
CA ASP A 248 -17.99 5.63 -4.41
C ASP A 248 -18.13 4.12 -4.20
N LEU A 249 -17.33 3.34 -4.93
CA LEU A 249 -17.33 1.89 -4.84
C LEU A 249 -16.51 1.34 -3.68
N LEU A 250 -15.60 2.14 -3.10
CA LEU A 250 -14.73 1.72 -2.00
C LEU A 250 -15.35 2.08 -0.64
N VAL A 251 -16.09 3.19 -0.60
CA VAL A 251 -16.72 3.70 0.63
C VAL A 251 -18.23 3.91 0.41
N PRO A 252 -19.08 2.98 0.85
CA PRO A 252 -20.52 3.02 0.62
C PRO A 252 -21.20 4.30 1.08
N GLY A 253 -22.25 4.69 0.35
CA GLY A 253 -23.11 5.82 0.70
C GLY A 253 -22.55 7.19 0.28
N ARG A 254 -21.29 7.28 -0.13
CA ARG A 254 -20.70 8.53 -0.65
C ARG A 254 -21.05 8.72 -2.12
N ARG A 255 -21.45 9.95 -2.46
CA ARG A 255 -21.77 10.37 -3.83
C ARG A 255 -21.17 11.73 -4.12
N PHE A 256 -20.80 11.94 -5.37
CA PHE A 256 -20.18 13.17 -5.86
C PHE A 256 -20.77 13.58 -7.21
N SER A 257 -20.78 14.87 -7.49
CA SER A 257 -21.17 15.44 -8.78
C SER A 257 -20.52 16.81 -8.98
N GLY A 258 -20.39 17.24 -10.24
CA GLY A 258 -19.81 18.55 -10.58
C GLY A 258 -18.35 18.69 -10.13
N HIS A 259 -18.06 19.70 -9.29
CA HIS A 259 -16.71 19.96 -8.79
C HIS A 259 -16.58 19.42 -7.36
N ALA A 260 -16.06 18.21 -7.22
CA ALA A 260 -15.86 17.60 -5.91
C ALA A 260 -14.59 18.14 -5.25
N ARG A 261 -14.66 18.57 -4.00
CA ARG A 261 -13.44 18.92 -3.25
C ARG A 261 -12.59 17.67 -3.08
N VAL A 262 -11.31 17.76 -3.41
CA VAL A 262 -10.41 16.60 -3.33
C VAL A 262 -10.24 16.12 -1.88
N ALA A 263 -10.29 17.04 -0.92
CA ALA A 263 -10.35 16.72 0.51
C ALA A 263 -11.56 15.83 0.85
N ASP A 264 -12.72 16.12 0.25
CA ASP A 264 -13.94 15.36 0.49
C ASP A 264 -13.92 14.03 -0.26
N VAL A 265 -13.27 13.93 -1.44
CA VAL A 265 -13.09 12.68 -2.19
C VAL A 265 -12.15 11.72 -1.45
N PHE A 266 -11.07 12.23 -0.85
CA PHE A 266 -10.07 11.42 -0.15
C PHE A 266 -10.19 11.44 1.38
N ALA A 267 -11.37 11.77 1.92
CA ALA A 267 -11.60 11.86 3.36
C ALA A 267 -11.31 10.55 4.11
N GLU A 268 -11.64 9.41 3.50
CA GLU A 268 -11.53 8.07 4.12
C GLU A 268 -10.33 7.26 3.58
N LEU A 269 -10.11 7.34 2.27
CA LEU A 269 -9.05 6.64 1.56
C LEU A 269 -8.27 7.63 0.69
N PRO A 270 -6.96 7.43 0.49
CA PRO A 270 -6.13 8.27 -0.38
C PRO A 270 -6.37 7.98 -1.87
N VAL A 271 -7.40 7.20 -2.17
CA VAL A 271 -7.82 6.76 -3.49
C VAL A 271 -9.35 6.74 -3.56
N ALA A 272 -9.90 6.90 -4.75
CA ALA A 272 -11.32 6.83 -5.02
C ALA A 272 -11.58 6.11 -6.35
N LEU A 273 -12.55 5.20 -6.34
CA LEU A 273 -13.07 4.53 -7.51
C LEU A 273 -14.56 4.84 -7.60
N LEU A 274 -14.94 5.72 -8.52
CA LEU A 274 -16.30 6.22 -8.63
C LEU A 274 -16.97 5.63 -9.88
N GLU A 275 -18.16 5.05 -9.72
CA GLU A 275 -18.98 4.57 -10.83
C GLU A 275 -20.14 5.54 -11.09
N ARG A 276 -20.40 5.85 -12.36
CA ARG A 276 -21.50 6.72 -12.74
C ARG A 276 -22.84 6.05 -12.40
N THR A 277 -23.70 6.77 -11.69
CA THR A 277 -25.06 6.35 -11.37
C THR A 277 -26.07 7.00 -12.32
N GLY A 278 -26.95 6.20 -12.93
CA GLY A 278 -27.96 6.65 -13.90
C GLY A 278 -27.53 6.47 -15.36
N GLU A 279 -28.50 6.38 -16.28
CA GLU A 279 -28.23 6.27 -17.73
C GLU A 279 -27.45 7.49 -18.24
N ALA A 280 -26.50 7.25 -19.15
CA ALA A 280 -25.89 8.32 -19.94
C ALA A 280 -27.01 9.14 -20.62
N PRO A 281 -26.92 10.48 -20.68
CA PRO A 281 -27.88 11.24 -21.48
C PRO A 281 -27.85 10.66 -22.89
N ARG A 282 -29.01 10.17 -23.35
CA ARG A 282 -29.18 9.71 -24.73
C ARG A 282 -28.79 10.90 -25.60
N THR A 283 -27.63 10.85 -26.24
CA THR A 283 -27.28 11.81 -27.29
C THR A 283 -28.34 11.67 -28.37
N GLY A 284 -29.28 12.61 -28.36
CA GLY A 284 -30.41 12.63 -29.26
C GLY A 284 -29.95 12.99 -30.67
N ARG A 285 -30.22 12.06 -31.59
CA ARG A 285 -30.28 12.15 -33.06
C ARG A 285 -29.11 12.80 -33.80
#